data_AF-A0A7X5EAB7-F1
#
_entry.id   AF-A0A7X5EAB7-F1
#
_cell.length_a   1.000
_cell.length_b   1.000
_cell.length_c   1.000
_cell.angle_alpha   90.00
_cell.angle_beta   90.00
_cell.angle_gamma   90.00
#
_symmetry.space_group_name_H-M   'P 1'
#
loop_
_entity.id
_entity.type
_entity.pdbx_description
1 polymer ?
#
loop_
_entity_poly.entity_id
_entity_poly.type
_entity_poly.pdbx_seq_one_letter_code
_entity_poly.pdbx_strand_id
1 'polypeptide(L)'
;MSEITELTKIDFTYVFIAVFAILFGIKVFVSLFEWFIDKLGLETKWMRKNREEHELIIQTSQNLADLKKQHNHDVEESNIHDSNIKEELSAFMSEIKSSVSETQSEIKQFAENRLSDRQQSLEIQKELTDSIKSIIEYNSSKDKQIDNLMAAQREILADKINEKYKYYISIKGIPEDEVDEFTNLHTAYKGVGGNHSGDVKYEYCMNHLKVIPVATKLLMDADK
;
A
#
# COMPACT_ATOMS: atom_id res chain seq x y z
N MET A 1 -64.20 -14.89 111.61
CA MET A 1 -63.79 -13.85 110.63
C MET A 1 -62.92 -12.80 111.35
N SER A 2 -61.94 -13.26 112.14
CA SER A 2 -61.21 -12.45 113.14
C SER A 2 -59.79 -12.08 112.70
N GLU A 3 -59.29 -12.66 111.60
CA GLU A 3 -57.94 -12.42 111.08
C GLU A 3 -57.88 -11.22 110.10
N ILE A 4 -59.00 -10.89 109.43
CA ILE A 4 -59.08 -9.75 108.50
C ILE A 4 -59.04 -8.41 109.25
N THR A 5 -59.48 -8.38 110.51
CA THR A 5 -59.46 -7.21 111.40
C THR A 5 -58.07 -6.87 111.96
N GLU A 6 -57.09 -7.78 111.88
CA GLU A 6 -55.70 -7.45 112.23
C GLU A 6 -54.96 -6.78 111.07
N LEU A 7 -55.32 -7.09 109.82
CA LEU A 7 -54.76 -6.47 108.62
C LEU A 7 -55.14 -4.99 108.46
N THR A 8 -56.27 -4.54 109.03
CA THR A 8 -56.70 -3.13 109.03
C THR A 8 -56.14 -2.28 110.17
N LYS A 9 -55.44 -2.88 111.13
CA LYS A 9 -54.65 -2.16 112.15
C LYS A 9 -53.22 -1.86 111.70
N ILE A 10 -52.81 -2.40 110.56
CA ILE A 10 -51.50 -2.11 109.99
C ILE A 10 -51.54 -0.67 109.47
N ASP A 11 -50.66 0.16 110.03
CA ASP A 11 -50.46 1.52 109.53
C ASP A 11 -49.77 1.45 108.16
N PHE A 12 -50.58 1.52 107.11
CA PHE A 12 -50.11 1.52 105.73
C PHE A 12 -49.09 2.64 105.45
N THR A 13 -49.17 3.76 106.19
CA THR A 13 -48.19 4.85 106.11
C THR A 13 -46.83 4.39 106.62
N TYR A 14 -46.81 3.68 107.75
CA TYR A 14 -45.59 3.11 108.31
C TYR A 14 -44.99 2.04 107.39
N VAL A 15 -45.80 1.14 106.83
CA VAL A 15 -45.33 0.13 105.87
C VAL A 15 -44.75 0.79 104.62
N PHE A 16 -45.40 1.83 104.11
CA PHE A 16 -44.91 2.60 102.96
C PHE A 16 -43.56 3.26 103.24
N ILE A 17 -43.42 3.92 104.40
CA ILE A 17 -42.15 4.51 104.86
C ILE A 17 -41.07 3.44 105.03
N ALA A 18 -41.41 2.26 105.58
CA ALA A 18 -40.48 1.16 105.78
C ALA A 18 -39.97 0.59 104.44
N VAL A 19 -40.85 0.42 103.45
CA VAL A 19 -40.46 -0.02 102.10
C VAL A 19 -39.53 1.01 101.43
N PHE A 20 -39.87 2.30 101.52
CA PHE A 20 -39.00 3.36 101.01
C PHE A 20 -37.66 3.42 101.75
N ALA A 21 -37.63 3.21 103.07
CA ALA A 21 -36.40 3.16 103.86
C ALA A 21 -35.52 1.97 103.45
N ILE A 22 -36.11 0.81 103.16
CA ILE A 22 -35.38 -0.37 102.67
C ILE A 22 -34.83 -0.12 101.26
N LEU A 23 -35.64 0.43 100.34
CA LEU A 23 -35.20 0.76 98.99
C LEU A 23 -34.09 1.83 98.98
N PHE A 24 -34.22 2.84 99.85
CA PHE A 24 -33.20 3.87 100.03
C PHE A 24 -31.92 3.28 100.64
N GLY A 25 -32.06 2.39 101.63
CA GLY A 25 -30.96 1.64 102.22
C GLY A 25 -30.21 0.79 101.19
N ILE A 26 -30.94 0.07 100.33
CA ILE A 26 -30.36 -0.72 99.24
C ILE A 26 -29.63 0.19 98.25
N LYS A 27 -30.23 1.32 97.85
CA LYS A 27 -29.61 2.28 96.93
C LYS A 27 -28.32 2.87 97.49
N VAL A 28 -28.34 3.28 98.76
CA VAL A 28 -27.15 3.80 99.46
C VAL A 28 -26.09 2.71 99.59
N PHE A 29 -26.48 1.47 99.89
CA PHE A 29 -25.56 0.35 100.00
C PHE A 29 -24.90 0.01 98.67
N VAL A 30 -25.66 -0.04 97.57
CA VAL A 30 -25.11 -0.25 96.21
C VAL A 30 -24.14 0.85 95.85
N SER A 31 -24.48 2.12 96.11
CA SER A 31 -23.61 3.26 95.82
C SER A 31 -22.30 3.26 96.64
N LEU A 32 -22.38 2.86 97.92
CA LEU A 32 -21.19 2.67 98.76
C LEU A 32 -20.33 1.50 98.28
N PHE A 33 -20.95 0.42 97.80
CA PHE A 33 -20.25 -0.75 97.28
C PHE A 33 -19.56 -0.44 95.94
N GLU A 34 -20.22 0.30 95.05
CA GLU A 34 -19.64 0.82 93.81
C GLU A 34 -18.42 1.71 94.11
N TRP A 35 -18.56 2.68 95.02
CA TRP A 35 -17.44 3.53 95.44
C TRP A 35 -16.27 2.74 96.06
N PHE A 36 -16.57 1.70 96.84
CA PHE A 36 -15.55 0.83 97.46
C PHE A 36 -14.79 0.00 96.42
N ILE A 37 -15.50 -0.52 95.41
CA ILE A 37 -14.92 -1.25 94.27
C ILE A 37 -14.03 -0.33 93.43
N ASP A 38 -14.48 0.92 93.17
CA ASP A 38 -13.70 1.94 92.47
C ASP A 38 -12.43 2.33 93.23
N LYS A 39 -12.50 2.45 94.57
CA LYS A 39 -11.35 2.78 95.44
C LYS A 39 -10.31 1.67 95.51
N LEU A 40 -10.73 0.40 95.45
CA LEU A 40 -9.85 -0.78 95.46
C LEU A 40 -9.28 -1.11 94.07
N GLY A 41 -9.75 -0.46 93.00
CA GLY A 41 -9.29 -0.70 91.64
C GLY A 41 -9.66 -2.08 91.10
N LEU A 42 -10.71 -2.72 91.66
CA LEU A 42 -11.18 -4.03 91.21
C LEU A 42 -12.14 -3.86 90.03
N GLU A 43 -11.69 -4.17 88.82
CA GLU A 43 -12.59 -4.24 87.67
C GLU A 43 -13.58 -5.40 87.83
N THR A 44 -14.86 -5.08 88.03
CA THR A 44 -15.92 -6.10 87.95
C THR A 44 -16.04 -6.57 86.50
N LYS A 45 -16.35 -7.87 86.30
CA LYS A 45 -16.55 -8.44 84.95
C LYS A 45 -17.55 -7.66 84.10
N TRP A 46 -18.54 -7.03 84.73
CA TRP A 46 -19.55 -6.21 84.07
C TRP A 46 -18.98 -4.88 83.56
N MET A 47 -18.20 -4.16 84.37
CA MET A 47 -17.49 -2.93 83.94
C MET A 47 -16.53 -3.20 82.79
N ARG A 48 -15.76 -4.29 82.85
CA ARG A 48 -14.82 -4.66 81.79
C ARG A 48 -15.54 -4.94 80.48
N LYS A 49 -16.61 -5.74 80.51
CA LYS A 49 -17.44 -6.05 79.34
C LYS A 49 -18.05 -4.79 78.71
N ASN A 50 -18.58 -3.88 79.52
CA ASN A 50 -19.20 -2.65 79.02
C ASN A 50 -18.18 -1.70 78.38
N ARG A 51 -16.92 -1.67 78.88
CA ARG A 51 -15.83 -0.92 78.23
C ARG A 51 -15.40 -1.55 76.91
N GLU A 52 -15.21 -2.87 76.88
CA GLU A 52 -14.89 -3.62 75.67
C GLU A 52 -15.95 -3.40 74.59
N GLU A 53 -17.24 -3.44 74.94
CA GLU A 53 -18.35 -3.13 74.03
C GLU A 53 -18.31 -1.68 73.53
N HIS A 54 -18.06 -0.71 74.42
CA HIS A 54 -17.92 0.69 74.01
C HIS A 54 -16.73 0.93 73.08
N GLU A 55 -15.59 0.32 73.36
CA GLU A 55 -14.37 0.41 72.56
C GLU A 55 -14.58 -0.24 71.18
N LEU A 56 -15.25 -1.40 71.14
CA LEU A 56 -15.67 -2.05 69.89
C LEU A 56 -16.61 -1.16 69.06
N ILE A 57 -17.59 -0.49 69.70
CA ILE A 57 -18.50 0.41 69.00
C ILE A 57 -17.75 1.62 68.43
N ILE A 58 -16.85 2.22 69.21
CA ILE A 58 -16.02 3.35 68.77
C ILE A 58 -15.13 2.92 67.60
N GLN A 59 -14.45 1.78 67.73
CA GLN A 59 -13.60 1.22 66.67
C GLN A 59 -14.40 0.90 65.41
N THR A 60 -15.59 0.30 65.56
CA THR A 60 -16.47 0.00 64.43
C THR A 60 -16.94 1.28 63.74
N SER A 61 -17.29 2.31 64.50
CA SER A 61 -17.68 3.61 63.95
C SER A 61 -16.53 4.30 63.22
N GLN A 62 -15.31 4.21 63.75
CA GLN A 62 -14.11 4.75 63.10
C GLN A 62 -13.80 4.00 61.80
N ASN A 63 -13.79 2.67 61.84
CA ASN A 63 -13.59 1.83 60.65
C ASN A 63 -14.65 2.10 59.58
N LEU A 64 -15.92 2.32 59.97
CA LEU A 64 -16.99 2.66 59.03
C LEU A 64 -16.78 4.05 58.41
N ALA A 65 -16.29 5.02 59.19
CA ALA A 65 -15.95 6.35 58.69
C ALA A 65 -14.78 6.32 57.70
N ASP A 66 -13.74 5.55 58.01
CA ASP A 66 -12.58 5.35 57.14
C ASP A 66 -12.96 4.61 55.85
N LEU A 67 -13.77 3.55 55.96
CA LEU A 67 -14.28 2.81 54.81
C LEU A 67 -15.13 3.72 53.90
N LYS A 68 -15.98 4.57 54.47
CA LYS A 68 -16.78 5.53 53.68
C LYS A 68 -15.89 6.56 52.98
N LYS A 69 -14.84 7.02 53.64
CA LYS A 69 -13.86 7.95 53.06
C LYS A 69 -13.11 7.28 51.89
N GLN A 70 -12.66 6.04 52.07
CA GLN A 70 -12.01 5.28 51.02
C GLN A 70 -12.95 4.99 49.86
N HIS A 71 -14.18 4.56 50.12
CA HIS A 71 -15.16 4.34 49.06
C HIS A 71 -15.44 5.60 48.23
N ASN A 72 -15.59 6.77 48.87
CA ASN A 72 -15.76 8.01 48.15
C ASN A 72 -14.55 8.35 47.27
N HIS A 73 -13.34 8.08 47.76
CA HIS A 73 -12.11 8.28 47.00
C HIS A 73 -12.02 7.32 45.80
N ASP A 74 -12.28 6.03 46.02
CA ASP A 74 -12.25 5.01 44.97
C ASP A 74 -13.29 5.32 43.86
N VAL A 75 -14.47 5.82 44.24
CA VAL A 75 -15.50 6.26 43.28
C VAL A 75 -15.03 7.48 42.48
N GLU A 76 -14.39 8.45 43.12
CA GLU A 76 -13.85 9.62 42.44
C GLU A 76 -12.73 9.24 41.46
N GLU A 77 -11.79 8.38 41.88
CA GLU A 77 -10.71 7.88 41.04
C GLU A 77 -11.25 7.06 39.86
N SER A 78 -12.25 6.20 40.10
CA SER A 78 -12.92 5.43 39.04
C SER A 78 -13.62 6.34 38.03
N ASN A 79 -14.29 7.41 38.47
CA ASN A 79 -14.94 8.36 37.57
C ASN A 79 -13.92 9.11 36.71
N ILE A 80 -12.76 9.47 37.28
CA ILE A 80 -11.66 10.08 36.54
C ILE A 80 -11.10 9.10 35.50
N HIS A 81 -10.87 7.85 35.88
CA HIS A 81 -10.40 6.81 34.97
C HIS A 81 -11.38 6.58 33.81
N ASP A 82 -12.68 6.47 34.07
CA ASP A 82 -13.70 6.30 33.04
C ASP A 82 -13.74 7.50 32.07
N SER A 83 -13.57 8.73 32.59
CA SER A 83 -13.48 9.92 31.76
C SER A 83 -12.26 9.90 30.85
N ASN A 84 -11.09 9.54 31.39
CA ASN A 84 -9.84 9.46 30.62
C ASN A 84 -9.93 8.38 29.54
N ILE A 85 -10.44 7.19 29.87
CA ILE A 85 -10.64 6.09 28.91
C ILE A 85 -11.56 6.54 27.77
N LYS A 86 -12.63 7.27 28.09
CA LYS A 86 -13.56 7.77 27.08
C LYS A 86 -12.90 8.78 26.15
N GLU A 87 -12.09 9.71 26.69
CA GLU A 87 -11.34 10.67 25.88
C GLU A 87 -10.32 9.98 24.99
N GLU A 88 -9.49 9.09 25.54
CA GLU A 88 -8.49 8.32 24.79
C GLU A 88 -9.13 7.48 23.68
N LEU A 89 -10.22 6.78 23.99
CA LEU A 89 -10.94 5.97 23.01
C LEU A 89 -11.54 6.85 21.90
N SER A 90 -12.07 8.03 22.24
CA SER A 90 -12.59 8.98 21.27
C SER A 90 -11.48 9.53 20.37
N ALA A 91 -10.32 9.86 20.93
CA ALA A 91 -9.15 10.32 20.19
C ALA A 91 -8.66 9.24 19.22
N PHE A 92 -8.50 8.01 19.72
CA PHE A 92 -8.10 6.85 18.92
C PHE A 92 -9.08 6.57 17.78
N MET A 93 -10.39 6.61 18.05
CA MET A 93 -11.41 6.41 17.03
C MET A 93 -11.38 7.48 15.94
N SER A 94 -11.08 8.74 16.31
CA SER A 94 -10.89 9.83 15.36
C SER A 94 -9.65 9.60 14.49
N GLU A 95 -8.54 9.15 15.07
CA GLU A 95 -7.31 8.84 14.34
C GLU A 95 -7.51 7.68 13.36
N ILE A 96 -8.15 6.59 13.79
CA ILE A 96 -8.54 5.48 12.90
C ILE A 96 -9.42 6.00 11.77
N LYS A 97 -10.44 6.82 12.07
CA LYS A 97 -11.33 7.35 11.04
C LYS A 97 -10.56 8.20 10.03
N SER A 98 -9.61 9.02 10.48
CA SER A 98 -8.75 9.82 9.61
C SER A 98 -7.88 8.93 8.72
N SER A 99 -7.17 7.97 9.33
CA SER A 99 -6.28 7.05 8.61
C SER A 99 -7.04 6.18 7.59
N VAL A 100 -8.23 5.70 7.92
CA VAL A 100 -9.10 4.97 6.98
C VAL A 100 -9.53 5.88 5.83
N SER A 101 -9.88 7.14 6.10
CA SER A 101 -10.26 8.10 5.07
C SER A 101 -9.09 8.42 4.13
N GLU A 102 -7.89 8.61 4.68
CA GLU A 102 -6.67 8.82 3.89
C GLU A 102 -6.36 7.60 3.01
N THR A 103 -6.38 6.40 3.60
CA THR A 103 -6.17 5.15 2.88
C THR A 103 -7.19 4.97 1.75
N GLN A 104 -8.46 5.28 1.99
CA GLN A 104 -9.50 5.25 0.95
C GLN A 104 -9.23 6.24 -0.19
N SER A 105 -8.76 7.44 0.15
CA SER A 105 -8.38 8.46 -0.83
C SER A 105 -7.21 7.99 -1.70
N GLU A 106 -6.17 7.42 -1.08
CA GLU A 106 -5.02 6.87 -1.79
C GLU A 106 -5.40 5.71 -2.71
N ILE A 107 -6.25 4.79 -2.24
CA ILE A 107 -6.78 3.68 -3.05
C ILE A 107 -7.55 4.21 -4.26
N LYS A 108 -8.38 5.24 -4.06
CA LYS A 108 -9.14 5.87 -5.15
C LYS A 108 -8.20 6.49 -6.18
N GLN A 109 -7.21 7.26 -5.73
CA GLN A 109 -6.21 7.86 -6.60
C GLN A 109 -5.42 6.80 -7.37
N PHE A 110 -5.03 5.71 -6.71
CA PHE A 110 -4.37 4.58 -7.35
C PHE A 110 -5.25 3.91 -8.42
N ALA A 111 -6.54 3.73 -8.16
CA ALA A 111 -7.49 3.18 -9.13
C ALA A 111 -7.66 4.10 -10.36
N GLU A 112 -7.79 5.41 -10.14
CA GLU A 112 -7.89 6.42 -11.20
C GLU A 112 -6.63 6.47 -12.06
N ASN A 113 -5.44 6.49 -11.45
CA ASN A 113 -4.16 6.43 -12.15
C ASN A 113 -4.06 5.18 -13.02
N ARG A 114 -4.41 4.00 -12.49
CA ARG A 114 -4.40 2.74 -13.26
C ARG A 114 -5.32 2.75 -14.47
N LEU A 115 -6.49 3.40 -14.37
CA LEU A 115 -7.40 3.55 -15.51
C LEU A 115 -6.80 4.48 -16.56
N SER A 116 -6.19 5.59 -16.14
CA SER A 116 -5.50 6.53 -17.05
C SER A 116 -4.31 5.88 -17.74
N ASP A 117 -3.44 5.18 -17.00
CA ASP A 117 -2.26 4.49 -17.54
C ASP A 117 -2.67 3.42 -18.56
N ARG A 118 -3.77 2.70 -18.30
CA ARG A 118 -4.33 1.73 -19.24
C ARG A 118 -4.81 2.40 -20.52
N GLN A 119 -5.48 3.55 -20.42
CA GLN A 119 -5.94 4.30 -21.59
C GLN A 119 -4.77 4.82 -22.44
N GLN A 120 -3.76 5.41 -21.80
CA GLN A 120 -2.55 5.88 -22.48
C GLN A 120 -1.82 4.72 -23.17
N SER A 121 -1.71 3.57 -22.49
CA SER A 121 -1.09 2.38 -23.07
C SER A 121 -1.83 1.86 -24.32
N LEU A 122 -3.16 1.96 -24.35
CA LEU A 122 -3.96 1.60 -25.52
C LEU A 122 -3.75 2.58 -26.68
N GLU A 123 -3.64 3.87 -26.38
CA GLU A 123 -3.37 4.90 -27.38
C GLU A 123 -1.98 4.72 -28.02
N ILE A 124 -0.94 4.52 -27.20
CA ILE A 124 0.43 4.23 -27.66
C ILE A 124 0.45 2.97 -28.55
N GLN A 125 -0.27 1.90 -28.16
CA GLN A 125 -0.35 0.68 -28.97
C GLN A 125 -1.01 0.92 -30.32
N LYS A 126 -2.05 1.76 -30.36
CA LYS A 126 -2.73 2.12 -31.60
C LYS A 126 -1.81 2.94 -32.50
N GLU A 127 -1.16 3.98 -31.97
CA GLU A 127 -0.20 4.81 -32.72
C GLU A 127 0.95 3.98 -33.27
N LEU A 128 1.49 3.05 -32.49
CA LEU A 128 2.56 2.15 -32.92
C LEU A 128 2.08 1.24 -34.06
N THR A 129 0.88 0.67 -33.94
CA THR A 129 0.29 -0.18 -34.98
C THR A 129 0.08 0.59 -36.27
N ASP A 130 -0.46 1.81 -36.19
CA ASP A 130 -0.68 2.67 -37.34
C ASP A 130 0.65 3.08 -38.00
N SER A 131 1.66 3.41 -37.20
CA SER A 131 3.02 3.72 -37.69
C SER A 131 3.65 2.54 -38.42
N ILE A 132 3.55 1.33 -37.88
CA ILE A 132 4.04 0.10 -38.52
C ILE A 132 3.31 -0.12 -39.85
N LYS A 133 1.99 0.06 -39.88
CA LYS A 133 1.20 -0.09 -41.11
C LYS A 133 1.66 0.90 -42.19
N SER A 134 1.87 2.18 -41.83
CA SER A 134 2.39 3.17 -42.77
C SER A 134 3.79 2.82 -43.30
N ILE A 135 4.68 2.26 -42.46
CA ILE A 135 6.00 1.79 -42.90
C ILE A 135 5.87 0.65 -43.91
N ILE A 136 4.97 -0.32 -43.65
CA ILE A 136 4.72 -1.45 -44.56
C ILE A 136 4.20 -0.94 -45.91
N GLU A 137 3.24 -0.02 -45.90
CA GLU A 137 2.68 0.56 -47.13
C GLU A 137 3.73 1.34 -47.91
N TYR A 138 4.56 2.14 -47.22
CA TYR A 138 5.67 2.87 -47.82
C TYR A 138 6.69 1.94 -48.47
N ASN A 139 7.13 0.89 -47.77
CA ASN A 139 8.08 -0.08 -48.28
C ASN A 139 7.51 -0.86 -49.47
N SER A 140 6.25 -1.29 -49.41
CA SER A 140 5.60 -1.94 -50.55
C SER A 140 5.55 -1.05 -51.79
N SER A 141 5.32 0.25 -51.61
CA SER A 141 5.41 1.23 -52.71
C SER A 141 6.84 1.38 -53.23
N LYS A 142 7.84 1.39 -52.35
CA LYS A 142 9.25 1.46 -52.71
C LYS A 142 9.74 0.22 -53.45
N ASP A 143 9.33 -0.97 -53.03
CA ASP A 143 9.68 -2.21 -53.72
C ASP A 143 9.16 -2.18 -55.16
N LYS A 144 7.91 -1.75 -55.39
CA LYS A 144 7.37 -1.56 -56.74
C LYS A 144 8.17 -0.54 -57.56
N GLN A 145 8.61 0.55 -56.95
CA GLN A 145 9.46 1.55 -57.63
C GLN A 145 10.82 0.96 -57.98
N ILE A 146 11.44 0.18 -57.08
CA ILE A 146 12.71 -0.50 -57.32
C ILE A 146 12.56 -1.52 -58.44
N ASP A 147 11.51 -2.34 -58.43
CA ASP A 147 11.23 -3.31 -59.49
C ASP A 147 11.09 -2.64 -60.86
N ASN A 148 10.35 -1.54 -60.93
CA ASN A 148 10.19 -0.75 -62.16
C ASN A 148 11.53 -0.16 -62.63
N LEU A 149 12.36 0.35 -61.71
CA LEU A 149 13.69 0.86 -62.03
C LEU A 149 14.62 -0.25 -62.53
N MET A 150 14.61 -1.42 -61.87
CA MET A 150 15.40 -2.58 -62.28
C MET A 150 14.99 -3.05 -63.67
N ALA A 151 13.69 -3.13 -63.95
CA ALA A 151 13.18 -3.45 -65.28
C ALA A 151 13.65 -2.43 -66.33
N ALA A 152 13.56 -1.13 -66.04
CA ALA A 152 14.04 -0.08 -66.95
C ALA A 152 15.56 -0.16 -67.20
N GLN A 153 16.37 -0.34 -66.15
CA GLN A 153 17.82 -0.49 -66.28
C GLN A 153 18.19 -1.73 -67.08
N ARG A 154 17.47 -2.85 -66.87
CA ARG A 154 17.66 -4.07 -67.64
C ARG A 154 17.42 -3.84 -69.14
N GLU A 155 16.37 -3.12 -69.52
CA GLU A 155 16.10 -2.80 -70.93
C GLU A 155 17.20 -1.91 -71.54
N ILE A 156 17.65 -0.87 -70.82
CA ILE A 156 18.74 0.01 -71.28
C ILE A 156 20.04 -0.79 -71.49
N LEU A 157 20.40 -1.65 -70.55
CA LEU A 157 21.61 -2.47 -70.65
C LEU A 157 21.48 -3.52 -71.76
N ALA A 158 20.31 -4.14 -71.94
CA ALA A 158 20.05 -5.05 -73.06
C ALA A 158 20.20 -4.35 -74.41
N ASP A 159 19.73 -3.11 -74.52
CA ASP A 159 19.85 -2.32 -75.75
C ASP A 159 21.30 -1.96 -76.05
N LYS A 160 22.08 -1.54 -75.04
CA LYS A 160 23.53 -1.32 -75.21
C LYS A 160 24.28 -2.58 -75.62
N ILE A 161 23.96 -3.74 -75.03
CA ILE A 161 24.53 -5.03 -75.46
C ILE A 161 24.17 -5.31 -76.92
N ASN A 162 22.94 -5.02 -77.33
CA ASN A 162 22.48 -5.20 -78.70
C ASN A 162 23.18 -4.25 -79.69
N GLU A 163 23.42 -3.00 -79.31
CA GLU A 163 24.19 -2.04 -80.11
C GLU A 163 25.63 -2.52 -80.31
N LYS A 164 26.33 -2.89 -79.22
CA LYS A 164 27.69 -3.44 -79.28
C LYS A 164 27.74 -4.72 -80.12
N TYR A 165 26.79 -5.64 -79.92
CA TYR A 165 26.65 -6.86 -80.73
C TYR A 165 26.57 -6.56 -82.24
N LYS A 166 25.69 -5.62 -82.65
CA LYS A 166 25.56 -5.22 -84.06
C LYS A 166 26.86 -4.62 -84.60
N TYR A 167 27.52 -3.78 -83.79
CA TYR A 167 28.79 -3.15 -84.15
C TYR A 167 29.91 -4.18 -84.33
N TYR A 168 30.11 -5.09 -83.37
CA TYR A 168 31.15 -6.12 -83.43
C TYR A 168 30.96 -7.08 -84.61
N ILE A 169 29.71 -7.40 -84.94
CA ILE A 169 29.41 -8.18 -86.16
C ILE A 169 29.81 -7.41 -87.42
N SER A 170 29.55 -6.09 -87.47
CA SER A 170 29.86 -5.27 -88.64
C SER A 170 31.36 -5.16 -88.92
N ILE A 171 32.18 -5.10 -87.85
CA ILE A 171 33.64 -5.06 -87.95
C ILE A 171 34.29 -6.46 -87.88
N LYS A 172 33.49 -7.53 -87.75
CA LYS A 172 33.91 -8.93 -87.67
C LYS A 172 34.90 -9.24 -86.54
N GLY A 173 34.76 -8.58 -85.40
CA GLY A 173 35.61 -8.78 -84.23
C GLY A 173 35.26 -7.84 -83.08
N ILE A 174 35.87 -8.09 -81.92
CA ILE A 174 35.73 -7.25 -80.72
C ILE A 174 37.03 -6.44 -80.57
N PRO A 175 36.99 -5.11 -80.46
CA PRO A 175 38.19 -4.32 -80.16
C PRO A 175 38.81 -4.76 -78.82
N GLU A 176 40.14 -4.91 -78.78
CA GLU A 176 40.88 -5.41 -77.60
C GLU A 176 40.61 -4.60 -76.32
N ASP A 177 40.47 -3.28 -76.43
CA ASP A 177 40.17 -2.37 -75.33
C ASP A 177 38.73 -2.46 -74.82
N GLU A 178 37.80 -3.01 -75.62
CA GLU A 178 36.38 -3.12 -75.25
C GLU A 178 35.99 -4.49 -74.68
N VAL A 179 36.86 -5.51 -74.72
CA VAL A 179 36.53 -6.87 -74.27
C VAL A 179 36.11 -6.88 -72.79
N ASP A 180 36.89 -6.22 -71.93
CA ASP A 180 36.60 -6.12 -70.50
C ASP A 180 35.38 -5.24 -70.23
N GLU A 181 35.24 -4.12 -70.97
CA GLU A 181 34.08 -3.24 -70.84
C GLU A 181 32.77 -3.95 -71.22
N PHE A 182 32.79 -4.75 -72.28
CA PHE A 182 31.65 -5.53 -72.73
C PHE A 182 31.29 -6.64 -71.73
N THR A 183 32.30 -7.27 -71.12
CA THR A 183 32.13 -8.25 -70.04
C THR A 183 31.53 -7.60 -68.77
N ASN A 184 32.01 -6.40 -68.41
CA ASN A 184 31.48 -5.63 -67.29
C ASN A 184 30.03 -5.19 -67.54
N LEU A 185 29.72 -4.77 -68.77
CA LEU A 185 28.36 -4.42 -69.20
C LEU A 185 27.40 -5.61 -69.06
N HIS A 186 27.81 -6.81 -69.52
CA HIS A 186 27.03 -8.03 -69.36
C HIS A 186 26.87 -8.43 -67.88
N THR A 187 27.92 -8.30 -67.09
CA THR A 187 27.87 -8.56 -65.64
C THR A 187 26.87 -7.66 -64.93
N ALA A 188 26.87 -6.35 -65.23
CA ALA A 188 25.90 -5.40 -64.70
C ALA A 188 24.46 -5.75 -65.15
N TYR A 189 24.29 -6.16 -66.41
CA TYR A 189 23.02 -6.63 -66.95
C TYR A 189 22.47 -7.85 -66.21
N LYS A 190 23.32 -8.84 -65.89
CA LYS A 190 22.92 -9.98 -65.04
C LYS A 190 22.54 -9.53 -63.63
N GLY A 191 23.27 -8.58 -63.07
CA GLY A 191 23.02 -8.02 -61.73
C GLY A 191 21.63 -7.40 -61.55
N VAL A 192 21.01 -6.92 -62.63
CA VAL A 192 19.64 -6.35 -62.63
C VAL A 192 18.56 -7.32 -63.15
N GLY A 193 18.84 -8.62 -63.18
CA GLY A 193 17.87 -9.64 -63.60
C GLY A 193 17.77 -9.81 -65.13
N GLY A 194 18.93 -9.78 -65.81
CA GLY A 194 19.06 -9.98 -67.26
C GLY A 194 18.35 -11.22 -67.80
N ASN A 195 17.93 -11.14 -69.07
CA ASN A 195 17.16 -12.16 -69.78
C ASN A 195 18.03 -12.93 -70.80
N HIS A 196 17.46 -14.02 -71.33
CA HIS A 196 18.15 -14.91 -72.27
C HIS A 196 18.61 -14.22 -73.56
N SER A 197 17.91 -13.19 -74.03
CA SER A 197 18.25 -12.50 -75.30
C SER A 197 19.56 -11.72 -75.20
N GLY A 198 19.80 -11.04 -74.07
CA GLY A 198 21.07 -10.36 -73.82
C GLY A 198 22.23 -11.35 -73.69
N ASP A 199 22.00 -12.46 -72.99
CA ASP A 199 22.99 -13.51 -72.76
C ASP A 199 23.47 -14.14 -74.08
N VAL A 200 22.53 -14.53 -74.95
CA VAL A 200 22.85 -15.14 -76.25
C VAL A 200 23.70 -14.21 -77.13
N LYS A 201 23.39 -12.91 -77.14
CA LYS A 201 24.15 -11.92 -77.94
C LYS A 201 25.57 -11.75 -77.42
N TYR A 202 25.73 -11.67 -76.10
CA TYR A 202 27.04 -11.60 -75.47
C TYR A 202 27.87 -12.86 -75.75
N GLU A 203 27.30 -14.04 -75.51
CA GLU A 203 27.95 -15.33 -75.75
C GLU A 203 28.34 -15.53 -77.22
N TYR A 204 27.50 -15.07 -78.16
CA TYR A 204 27.83 -15.12 -79.57
C TYR A 204 29.10 -14.34 -79.88
N CYS A 205 29.17 -13.08 -79.42
CA CYS A 205 30.36 -12.24 -79.60
C CYS A 205 31.61 -12.90 -79.02
N MET A 206 31.55 -13.33 -77.75
CA MET A 206 32.72 -13.87 -77.05
C MET A 206 33.23 -15.19 -77.63
N ASN A 207 32.33 -16.04 -78.14
CA ASN A 207 32.70 -17.37 -78.64
C ASN A 207 33.01 -17.42 -80.14
N HIS A 208 32.48 -16.48 -80.94
CA HIS A 208 32.55 -16.55 -82.41
C HIS A 208 33.31 -15.40 -83.06
N LEU A 209 33.57 -14.30 -82.36
CA LEU A 209 34.31 -13.16 -82.90
C LEU A 209 35.75 -13.16 -82.38
N LYS A 210 36.68 -12.68 -83.22
CA LYS A 210 38.09 -12.54 -82.85
C LYS A 210 38.33 -11.20 -82.19
N VAL A 211 39.29 -11.13 -81.29
CA VAL A 211 39.77 -9.86 -80.74
C VAL A 211 40.63 -9.14 -81.79
N ILE A 212 40.33 -7.87 -82.05
CA ILE A 212 41.04 -7.02 -83.02
C ILE A 212 41.88 -6.00 -82.24
N PRO A 213 43.19 -5.87 -82.53
CA PRO A 213 44.05 -4.91 -81.84
C PRO A 213 43.68 -3.47 -82.23
N VAL A 214 43.68 -2.57 -81.25
CA VAL A 214 43.37 -1.15 -81.45
C VAL A 214 44.64 -0.32 -81.45
N ALA A 215 44.86 0.46 -82.51
CA ALA A 215 45.99 1.39 -82.61
C ALA A 215 45.62 2.74 -81.99
N THR A 216 46.09 3.02 -80.77
CA THR A 216 45.97 4.33 -80.16
C THR A 216 47.03 5.29 -80.73
N LYS A 217 46.60 6.31 -81.47
CA LYS A 217 47.45 7.48 -81.77
C LYS A 217 47.45 8.38 -80.53
N LEU A 218 48.50 8.31 -79.71
CA LEU A 218 48.76 9.34 -78.71
C LEU A 218 49.10 10.64 -79.46
N LEU A 219 48.22 11.64 -79.39
CA LEU A 219 48.58 13.02 -79.75
C LEU A 219 49.48 13.53 -78.62
N MET A 220 50.79 13.37 -78.79
CA MET A 220 51.73 14.14 -77.98
C MET A 220 51.74 15.54 -78.58
N ASP A 221 51.27 16.53 -77.83
CA ASP A 221 51.51 17.95 -78.13
C ASP A 221 53.02 18.20 -78.06
N ALA A 222 53.69 17.97 -79.19
CA ALA A 222 54.98 18.54 -79.47
C ALA A 222 54.70 19.92 -80.08
N ASP A 223 54.67 20.95 -79.23
CA ASP A 223 55.59 22.09 -79.34
C ASP A 223 55.23 23.20 -78.33
N LYS A 224 56.29 23.74 -77.72
CA LYS A 224 56.31 25.00 -76.98
C LYS A 224 56.28 26.18 -77.94
#